data_AF-A0A2K1PCZ9-F1
#
_entry.id   AF-A0A2K1PCZ9-F1
#
_cell.length_a   1.000
_cell.length_b   1.000
_cell.length_c   1.000
_cell.angle_alpha   90.00
_cell.angle_beta   90.00
_cell.angle_gamma   90.00
#
_symmetry.space_group_name_H-M   'P 1'
#
loop_
_entity.id
_entity.type
_entity.pdbx_description
1 polymer ?
#
loop_
_entity_poly.entity_id
_entity_poly.type
_entity_poly.pdbx_seq_one_letter_code
_entity_poly.pdbx_strand_id
1 'polypeptide(L)'
;MLFFKRYLLPRIIQFLVVVFVGITVVFIVPRLTPVDPVQQVISQMTSQGAFLDPAAVEALRQSLTEMYGLEGGIFQQYVAFWGRLLHGDFGPSLFQFPVPVMELIMDSLPWTAGLLLTTTILSWLVGSIIGALAGYFKNKTWAQTLD
;
A
#
# COMPACT_ATOMS: atom_id res chain seq x y z
N MET A 1 -32.01 -10.32 -14.04
CA MET A 1 -31.08 -11.17 -13.24
C MET A 1 -29.85 -11.67 -14.01
N LEU A 2 -29.87 -11.81 -15.35
CA LEU A 2 -28.72 -12.27 -16.15
C LEU A 2 -27.50 -11.32 -16.12
N PHE A 3 -27.72 -10.00 -16.15
CA PHE A 3 -26.64 -9.00 -16.01
C PHE A 3 -25.87 -9.15 -14.68
N PHE A 4 -26.60 -9.33 -13.58
CA PHE A 4 -26.01 -9.44 -12.24
C PHE A 4 -25.14 -10.69 -12.10
N LYS A 5 -25.62 -11.85 -12.59
CA LYS A 5 -24.89 -13.12 -12.52
C LYS A 5 -23.75 -13.23 -13.56
N ARG A 6 -23.91 -12.65 -14.75
CA ARG A 6 -22.94 -12.79 -15.85
C ARG A 6 -21.86 -11.70 -15.88
N TYR A 7 -22.14 -10.53 -15.33
CA TYR A 7 -21.23 -9.38 -15.40
C TYR A 7 -20.79 -8.86 -14.04
N LEU A 8 -21.73 -8.65 -13.11
CA LEU A 8 -21.40 -8.07 -11.81
C LEU A 8 -20.67 -9.09 -10.91
N LEU A 9 -21.18 -10.32 -10.84
CA LEU A 9 -20.64 -11.36 -9.97
C LEU A 9 -19.18 -11.74 -10.32
N PRO A 10 -18.80 -11.98 -11.58
CA PRO A 10 -17.41 -12.26 -11.92
C PRO A 10 -16.47 -11.10 -11.58
N ARG A 11 -16.93 -9.85 -11.74
CA ARG A 11 -16.12 -8.66 -11.43
C ARG A 11 -15.89 -8.48 -9.93
N ILE A 12 -16.93 -8.70 -9.12
CA ILE A 12 -16.80 -8.64 -7.65
C ILE A 12 -15.87 -9.75 -7.16
N ILE A 13 -16.03 -10.97 -7.68
CA ILE A 13 -15.13 -12.08 -7.33
C ILE A 13 -13.69 -11.74 -7.73
N GLN A 14 -13.46 -11.27 -8.96
CA GLN A 14 -12.14 -10.86 -9.41
C GLN A 14 -11.54 -9.77 -8.51
N PHE A 15 -12.33 -8.75 -8.14
CA PHE A 15 -11.90 -7.70 -7.22
C PHE A 15 -11.49 -8.26 -5.85
N LEU A 16 -12.33 -9.12 -5.25
CA LEU A 16 -12.04 -9.75 -3.96
C LEU A 16 -10.78 -10.62 -4.02
N VAL A 17 -10.59 -11.38 -5.11
CA VAL A 17 -9.39 -12.19 -5.32
C VAL A 17 -8.15 -11.30 -5.41
N VAL A 18 -8.19 -10.22 -6.19
CA VAL A 18 -7.07 -9.29 -6.33
C VAL A 18 -6.73 -8.64 -5.00
N VAL A 19 -7.73 -8.17 -4.25
CA VAL A 19 -7.55 -7.58 -2.91
C VAL A 19 -6.96 -8.59 -1.94
N PHE A 20 -7.52 -9.79 -1.88
CA PHE A 20 -7.03 -10.87 -1.01
C PHE A 20 -5.58 -11.25 -1.33
N VAL A 21 -5.25 -11.43 -2.61
CA VAL A 21 -3.88 -11.73 -3.05
C VAL A 21 -2.94 -10.58 -2.72
N GLY A 22 -3.34 -9.33 -3.00
CA GLY A 22 -2.55 -8.14 -2.70
C GLY A 22 -2.24 -8.01 -1.21
N ILE A 23 -3.24 -8.16 -0.35
CA ILE A 23 -3.07 -8.11 1.12
C ILE A 23 -2.16 -9.25 1.59
N THR A 24 -2.31 -10.45 1.03
CA THR A 24 -1.45 -11.59 1.34
C THR A 24 -0.01 -11.34 0.94
N VAL A 25 0.23 -10.77 -0.24
CA VAL A 25 1.57 -10.38 -0.70
C VAL A 25 2.15 -9.32 0.23
N VAL A 26 1.40 -8.27 0.58
CA VAL A 26 1.83 -7.22 1.52
C VAL A 26 2.16 -7.80 2.90
N PHE A 27 1.45 -8.83 3.34
CA PHE A 27 1.76 -9.53 4.59
C PHE A 27 3.06 -10.36 4.50
N ILE A 28 3.29 -11.04 3.37
CA ILE A 28 4.43 -11.94 3.19
C ILE A 28 5.73 -11.18 2.92
N VAL A 29 5.71 -10.15 2.07
CA VAL A 29 6.91 -9.46 1.58
C VAL A 29 7.83 -8.98 2.72
N PRO A 30 7.34 -8.28 3.76
CA PRO A 30 8.19 -7.88 4.89
C PRO A 30 8.77 -9.07 5.66
N ARG A 31 8.02 -10.19 5.76
CA ARG A 31 8.46 -11.40 6.48
C ARG A 31 9.50 -12.21 5.72
N LEU A 32 9.67 -11.96 4.42
CA LEU A 32 10.76 -12.52 3.62
C LEU A 32 12.04 -11.70 3.76
N THR A 33 11.95 -10.46 4.27
CA THR A 33 13.16 -9.67 4.52
C THR A 33 13.93 -10.26 5.70
N PRO A 34 15.27 -10.27 5.65
CA PRO A 34 16.10 -10.81 6.73
C PRO A 34 16.15 -9.88 7.95
N VAL A 35 15.49 -8.72 7.90
CA VAL A 35 15.57 -7.66 8.90
C VAL A 35 14.36 -7.77 9.83
N ASP A 36 14.63 -7.97 11.13
CA ASP A 36 13.61 -7.92 12.16
C ASP A 36 13.34 -6.45 12.55
N PRO A 37 12.11 -5.93 12.33
CA PRO A 37 11.79 -4.53 12.64
C PRO A 37 11.93 -4.22 14.14
N VAL A 38 11.68 -5.19 15.03
CA VAL A 38 11.82 -5.01 16.48
C VAL A 38 13.29 -4.78 16.83
N GLN A 39 14.19 -5.63 16.30
CA GLN A 39 15.62 -5.48 16.52
C GLN A 39 16.17 -4.20 15.88
N GLN A 40 15.64 -3.79 14.73
CA GLN A 40 16.00 -2.53 14.10
C GLN A 40 15.69 -1.34 15.02
N VAL A 41 14.49 -1.27 15.59
CA VAL A 41 14.12 -0.19 16.52
C VAL A 41 14.98 -0.22 17.78
N ILE A 42 15.19 -1.40 18.38
CA ILE A 42 16.03 -1.53 19.59
C ILE A 42 17.47 -1.09 19.30
N SER A 43 18.04 -1.50 18.17
CA SER A 43 19.42 -1.12 17.79
C SER A 43 19.55 0.38 17.51
N GLN A 44 18.53 1.01 16.91
CA GLN A 44 18.49 2.45 16.71
C GLN A 44 18.39 3.22 18.03
N MET A 45 17.63 2.73 19.01
CA MET A 45 17.54 3.36 20.34
C MET A 45 18.83 3.21 21.12
N THR A 46 19.44 2.02 21.09
CA THR A 46 20.71 1.74 21.78
C THR A 46 21.85 2.57 21.20
N SER A 47 21.91 2.75 19.87
CA SER A 47 22.93 3.58 19.21
C SER A 47 22.78 5.08 19.49
N GLN A 48 21.58 5.54 19.83
CA GLN A 48 21.30 6.91 20.26
C GLN A 48 21.67 7.18 21.73
N GLY A 49 22.30 6.22 22.42
CA GLY A 49 22.81 6.39 23.78
C GLY A 49 21.82 6.03 24.89
N ALA A 50 20.73 5.34 24.56
CA ALA A 50 19.84 4.77 25.57
C ALA A 50 20.54 3.58 26.26
N PHE A 51 21.11 3.81 27.46
CA PHE A 51 21.52 2.73 28.35
C PHE A 51 20.28 2.06 28.92
N LEU A 52 19.82 1.02 28.24
CA LEU A 52 18.70 0.20 28.69
C LEU A 52 19.25 -0.97 29.52
N ASP A 53 18.74 -1.12 30.74
CA ASP A 53 18.90 -2.35 31.53
C ASP A 53 18.41 -3.55 30.68
N PRO A 54 19.11 -4.70 30.68
CA PRO A 54 18.64 -5.92 30.01
C PRO A 54 17.15 -6.24 30.25
N ALA A 55 16.63 -5.98 31.46
CA ALA A 55 15.21 -6.17 31.76
C ALA A 55 14.30 -5.18 31.01
N ALA A 56 14.74 -3.93 30.84
CA ALA A 56 14.00 -2.91 30.09
C ALA A 56 14.01 -3.18 28.58
N VAL A 57 15.11 -3.72 28.05
CA VAL A 57 15.19 -4.13 26.63
C VAL A 57 14.20 -5.24 26.31
N GLU A 58 14.05 -6.22 27.22
CA GLU A 58 13.12 -7.33 27.00
C GLU A 58 11.66 -6.89 27.06
N ALA A 59 11.31 -6.01 28.01
CA ALA A 59 9.98 -5.41 28.06
C ALA A 59 9.68 -4.58 26.79
N LEU A 60 10.66 -3.80 26.32
CA LEU A 60 10.53 -3.04 25.08
C LEU A 60 10.33 -3.96 23.87
N ARG A 61 11.12 -5.05 23.77
CA ARG A 61 10.98 -6.05 22.70
C ARG A 61 9.56 -6.59 22.65
N GLN A 62 9.00 -7.01 23.79
CA GLN A 62 7.63 -7.52 23.87
C GLN A 62 6.61 -6.48 23.39
N SER A 63 6.70 -5.24 23.88
CA SER A 63 5.79 -4.17 23.46
C SER A 63 5.86 -3.87 21.96
N LEU A 64 7.05 -3.92 21.36
CA LEU A 64 7.23 -3.71 19.93
C LEU A 64 6.68 -4.89 19.13
N THR A 65 6.90 -6.13 19.59
CA THR A 65 6.33 -7.33 18.96
C THR A 65 4.80 -7.26 18.94
N GLU A 66 4.17 -6.79 20.02
CA GLU A 66 2.73 -6.56 20.11
C GLU A 66 2.27 -5.46 19.14
N MET A 67 2.90 -4.27 19.16
CA MET A 67 2.54 -3.15 18.29
C MET A 67 2.66 -3.50 16.80
N TYR A 68 3.71 -4.23 16.41
CA TYR A 68 3.86 -4.70 15.04
C TYR A 68 2.89 -5.87 14.70
N GLY A 69 2.24 -6.47 15.70
CA GLY A 69 1.36 -7.63 15.55
C GLY A 69 2.11 -8.86 15.06
N LEU A 70 3.29 -9.07 15.62
CA LEU A 70 4.16 -10.22 15.37
C LEU A 70 3.97 -11.32 16.42
N GLU A 71 2.98 -11.19 17.29
CA GLU A 71 2.67 -12.19 18.31
C GLU A 71 2.06 -13.47 17.72
N GLY A 72 2.44 -14.60 18.31
CA GLY A 72 1.87 -15.90 17.99
C GLY A 72 2.35 -16.46 16.64
N GLY A 73 1.63 -17.50 16.18
CA GLY A 73 1.96 -18.20 14.93
C GLY A 73 1.63 -17.36 13.69
N ILE A 74 2.23 -17.69 12.54
CA ILE A 74 2.05 -16.96 11.26
C ILE A 74 0.56 -16.80 10.90
N PHE A 75 -0.25 -17.84 11.13
CA PHE A 75 -1.68 -17.79 10.86
C PHE A 75 -2.43 -16.81 11.79
N GLN A 76 -2.07 -16.76 13.08
CA GLN A 76 -2.65 -15.83 14.04
C GLN A 76 -2.30 -14.38 13.66
N GLN A 77 -1.04 -14.13 13.31
CA GLN A 77 -0.60 -12.83 12.80
C GLN A 77 -1.37 -12.41 11.55
N TYR A 78 -1.64 -13.35 10.63
CA TYR A 78 -2.39 -13.07 9.42
C TYR A 78 -3.84 -12.68 9.71
N VAL A 79 -4.53 -13.42 10.59
CA VAL A 79 -5.91 -13.09 11.00
C VAL A 79 -5.95 -11.77 11.77
N ALA A 80 -5.00 -11.53 12.67
CA ALA A 80 -4.88 -10.26 13.40
C ALA A 80 -4.61 -9.07 12.45
N PHE A 81 -3.77 -9.27 11.43
CA PHE A 81 -3.52 -8.27 10.38
C PHE A 81 -4.79 -7.90 9.62
N TRP A 82 -5.60 -8.88 9.23
CA TRP A 82 -6.91 -8.62 8.63
C TRP A 82 -7.86 -7.88 9.58
N GLY A 83 -7.87 -8.26 10.86
CA GLY A 83 -8.67 -7.58 11.89
C GLY A 83 -8.34 -6.08 11.99
N ARG A 84 -7.05 -5.75 12.09
CA ARG A 84 -6.58 -4.35 12.14
C ARG A 84 -6.89 -3.60 10.85
N LEU A 85 -6.63 -4.22 9.69
CA LEU A 85 -6.88 -3.63 8.37
C LEU A 85 -8.34 -3.22 8.17
N LEU A 86 -9.29 -4.06 8.60
CA LEU A 86 -10.73 -3.77 8.50
C LEU A 86 -11.17 -2.62 9.41
N HIS A 87 -10.44 -2.34 10.50
CA HIS A 87 -10.66 -1.19 11.37
C HIS A 87 -9.91 0.07 10.90
N GLY A 88 -9.18 0.00 9.78
CA GLY A 88 -8.34 1.09 9.28
C GLY A 88 -7.04 1.27 10.07
N ASP A 89 -6.68 0.30 10.91
CA ASP A 89 -5.40 0.28 11.61
C ASP A 89 -4.37 -0.49 10.77
N PHE A 90 -3.38 0.22 10.26
CA PHE A 90 -2.26 -0.34 9.50
C PHE A 90 -1.01 -0.57 10.36
N GLY A 91 -1.08 -0.23 11.65
CA GLY A 91 0.03 -0.28 12.58
C GLY A 91 1.10 0.79 12.32
N PRO A 92 2.21 0.73 13.09
CA PRO A 92 3.34 1.62 12.90
C PRO A 92 4.16 1.22 11.66
N SER A 93 4.82 2.21 11.07
CA SER A 93 5.76 1.99 9.97
C SER A 93 6.91 1.11 10.40
N LEU A 94 7.24 0.10 9.59
CA LEU A 94 8.40 -0.77 9.79
C LEU A 94 9.73 -0.01 9.61
N PHE A 95 9.72 1.06 8.82
CA PHE A 95 10.92 1.82 8.46
C PHE A 95 11.02 3.18 9.17
N GLN A 96 9.88 3.75 9.55
CA GLN A 96 9.78 5.08 10.18
C GLN A 96 9.05 4.99 11.52
N PHE A 97 9.47 4.06 12.38
CA PHE A 97 8.91 3.97 13.74
C PHE A 97 9.23 5.25 14.52
N PRO A 98 8.27 5.82 15.29
CA PRO A 98 6.95 5.30 15.68
C PRO A 98 5.76 5.75 14.81
N VAL A 99 5.99 6.31 13.62
CA VAL A 99 4.93 6.94 12.83
C VAL A 99 3.90 5.90 12.35
N PRO A 100 2.59 6.09 12.61
CA PRO A 100 1.52 5.26 12.06
C PRO A 100 1.50 5.28 10.52
N VAL A 101 1.26 4.13 9.89
CA VAL A 101 1.19 4.05 8.42
C VAL A 101 0.07 4.91 7.85
N MET A 102 -1.07 5.03 8.56
CA MET A 102 -2.17 5.89 8.12
C MET A 102 -1.77 7.36 8.01
N GLU A 103 -0.91 7.86 8.91
CA GLU A 103 -0.41 9.24 8.88
C GLU A 103 0.43 9.48 7.62
N LEU A 104 1.35 8.55 7.31
CA LEU A 104 2.16 8.60 6.08
C LEU A 104 1.30 8.58 4.81
N ILE A 105 0.21 7.80 4.81
CA ILE A 105 -0.75 7.77 3.71
C ILE A 105 -1.44 9.12 3.58
N MET A 106 -1.95 9.69 4.68
CA MET A 106 -2.64 10.97 4.68
C MET A 106 -1.75 12.13 4.24
N ASP A 107 -0.47 12.12 4.63
CA ASP A 107 0.51 13.13 4.21
C ASP A 107 0.84 13.03 2.71
N SER A 108 0.87 11.81 2.17
CA SER A 108 1.19 11.56 0.76
C SER A 108 0.00 11.78 -0.17
N LEU A 109 -1.23 11.57 0.33
CA LEU A 109 -2.46 11.55 -0.47
C LEU A 109 -2.72 12.85 -1.24
N PRO A 110 -2.54 14.07 -0.69
CA PRO A 110 -2.72 15.32 -1.43
C PRO A 110 -1.80 15.44 -2.64
N TRP A 111 -0.55 14.99 -2.52
CA TRP A 111 0.42 15.03 -3.61
C TRP A 111 0.06 14.04 -4.72
N THR A 112 -0.31 12.81 -4.35
CA THR A 112 -0.76 11.81 -5.33
C THR A 112 -2.03 12.27 -6.03
N ALA A 113 -3.01 12.81 -5.29
CA ALA A 113 -4.25 13.33 -5.86
C ALA A 113 -3.98 14.53 -6.79
N GLY A 114 -3.13 15.46 -6.38
CA GLY A 114 -2.75 16.62 -7.19
C GLY A 114 -2.06 16.21 -8.50
N LEU A 115 -1.13 15.26 -8.44
CA LEU A 115 -0.45 14.72 -9.63
C LEU A 115 -1.43 13.97 -10.53
N LEU A 116 -2.28 13.11 -9.97
CA LEU A 116 -3.27 12.35 -10.72
C LEU A 116 -4.25 13.27 -11.46
N LEU A 117 -4.78 14.29 -10.77
CA LEU A 117 -5.71 15.23 -11.37
C LEU A 117 -5.05 16.05 -12.48
N THR A 118 -3.84 16.57 -12.21
CA THR A 118 -3.10 17.37 -13.19
C THR A 118 -2.77 16.55 -14.44
N THR A 119 -2.24 15.34 -14.26
CA THR A 119 -1.90 14.44 -15.38
C THR A 119 -3.15 14.01 -16.14
N THR A 120 -4.25 13.69 -15.45
CA THR A 120 -5.52 13.32 -16.09
C THR A 120 -6.06 14.45 -16.96
N ILE A 121 -6.08 15.69 -16.45
CA ILE A 121 -6.55 16.85 -17.20
C ILE A 121 -5.66 17.10 -18.41
N LEU A 122 -4.33 17.09 -18.23
CA LEU A 122 -3.39 17.30 -19.34
C LEU A 122 -3.50 16.20 -20.39
N SER A 123 -3.52 14.93 -19.99
CA SER A 123 -3.67 13.80 -20.90
C SER A 123 -5.01 13.85 -21.64
N TRP A 124 -6.09 14.21 -20.96
CA TRP A 124 -7.40 14.37 -21.59
C TRP A 124 -7.42 15.51 -22.61
N LEU A 125 -6.85 16.68 -22.27
CA LEU A 125 -6.77 17.83 -23.18
C LEU A 125 -5.90 17.53 -24.40
N VAL A 126 -4.67 17.06 -24.17
CA VAL A 126 -3.71 16.74 -25.24
C VAL A 126 -4.25 15.61 -26.11
N GLY A 127 -4.76 14.53 -25.50
CA GLY A 127 -5.36 13.41 -26.22
C GLY A 127 -6.56 13.83 -27.06
N SER A 128 -7.43 14.69 -26.52
CA SER A 128 -8.60 15.21 -27.25
C SER A 128 -8.20 16.11 -28.41
N ILE A 129 -7.20 16.99 -28.24
CA ILE A 129 -6.71 17.87 -29.31
C ILE A 129 -6.05 17.06 -30.43
N ILE A 130 -5.15 16.14 -30.07
CA ILE A 130 -4.47 15.28 -31.04
C ILE A 130 -5.50 14.40 -31.77
N GLY A 131 -6.45 13.80 -31.06
CA GLY A 131 -7.53 13.01 -31.65
C GLY A 131 -8.41 13.83 -32.61
N ALA A 132 -8.76 15.06 -32.23
CA ALA A 132 -9.53 15.96 -33.08
C ALA A 132 -8.75 16.35 -34.36
N LEU A 133 -7.46 16.68 -34.23
CA LEU A 133 -6.61 17.01 -35.37
C LEU A 133 -6.37 15.82 -36.30
N ALA A 134 -6.17 14.61 -35.75
CA ALA A 134 -6.04 13.39 -36.53
C ALA A 134 -7.34 13.08 -37.31
N GLY A 135 -8.50 13.26 -36.67
CA GLY A 135 -9.80 13.12 -37.33
C GLY A 135 -10.05 14.15 -38.44
N TYR A 136 -9.61 15.40 -38.24
CA TYR A 136 -9.77 16.47 -39.23
C TYR A 136 -8.79 16.33 -40.41
N PHE A 137 -7.53 15.95 -40.16
CA PHE A 137 -6.49 15.78 -41.19
C PHE A 137 -6.30 14.32 -41.65
N LYS A 138 -7.40 13.58 -41.82
CA LYS A 138 -7.44 12.15 -42.17
C LYS A 138 -6.56 11.73 -43.37
N ASN A 139 -6.26 12.65 -44.28
CA ASN A 139 -5.44 12.38 -45.47
C ASN A 139 -3.93 12.53 -45.27
N LYS A 140 -3.44 12.86 -44.06
CA LYS A 140 -1.99 12.95 -43.78
C LYS A 140 -1.46 11.67 -43.12
N THR A 141 -0.27 11.25 -43.55
CA THR A 141 0.39 9.99 -43.12
C THR A 141 0.60 9.88 -41.61
N TRP A 142 0.84 10.99 -40.91
CA TRP A 142 0.99 11.00 -39.45
C TRP A 142 -0.34 10.79 -38.68
N ALA A 143 -1.48 11.08 -39.31
CA ALA A 143 -2.79 10.81 -38.71
C ALA A 143 -3.16 9.32 -38.84
N GLN A 144 -2.73 8.66 -39.93
CA GLN A 144 -2.98 7.22 -40.18
C GLN A 144 -2.15 6.29 -39.28
N THR A 145 -1.05 6.77 -38.70
CA THR A 145 -0.25 6.01 -37.72
C THR A 145 -0.79 6.11 -36.29
N LEU A 146 -1.76 6.99 -36.05
CA LEU A 146 -2.37 7.23 -34.73
C LEU A 146 -3.75 6.56 -34.57
N ASP A 147 -4.32 6.02 -35.66
CA ASP A 147 -5.45 5.09 -35.67
C ASP A 147 -4.97 3.65 -35.41
#